data_AF-A0A914LA79-F1
#
_entry.id   AF-A0A914LA79-F1
#
_cell.length_a   1.000
_cell.length_b   1.000
_cell.length_c   1.000
_cell.angle_alpha   90.00
_cell.angle_beta   90.00
_cell.angle_gamma   90.00
#
_symmetry.space_group_name_H-M   'P 1'
#
loop_
_entity.id
_entity.type
_entity.pdbx_description
1 polymer ?
#
loop_
_entity_poly.entity_id
_entity_poly.type
_entity_poly.pdbx_seq_one_letter_code
_entity_poly.pdbx_strand_id
1 'polypeptide(L)'
;MYAGVPLICIPKSGDQKYNASIVESKGVGIYVDYEQLKDYTESLGAALYQILNIDEEGNFNFNSKYSKKAEKMRDNILRIYEQKTMKDKFLGKF
;
A
#
# COMPACT_ATOMS: atom_id res chain seq x y z
N MET A 1 4.73 4.50 1.35
CA MET A 1 5.66 3.40 1.02
C MET A 1 6.85 3.30 1.96
N TYR A 2 7.49 4.41 2.36
CA TYR A 2 8.62 4.39 3.31
C TYR A 2 8.33 3.63 4.63
N ALA A 3 7.10 3.70 5.16
CA ALA A 3 6.74 2.97 6.38
C ALA A 3 6.67 1.44 6.21
N GLY A 4 6.67 0.91 4.98
CA GLY A 4 6.50 -0.52 4.73
C GLY A 4 5.10 -1.06 5.01
N VAL A 5 4.10 -0.19 5.08
CA VAL A 5 2.70 -0.54 5.40
C VAL A 5 1.88 -0.68 4.11
N PRO A 6 1.07 -1.75 3.96
CA PRO A 6 0.16 -1.91 2.81
C PRO A 6 -1.01 -0.91 2.85
N LEU A 7 -1.61 -0.61 1.70
CA LEU A 7 -2.62 0.44 1.56
C LEU A 7 -3.97 -0.08 1.05
N ILE A 8 -5.07 0.42 1.63
CA ILE A 8 -6.38 0.43 0.95
C ILE A 8 -6.53 1.80 0.32
N CYS A 9 -6.63 1.85 -1.00
CA CYS A 9 -6.76 3.10 -1.74
C CYS A 9 -8.22 3.31 -2.14
N ILE A 10 -8.83 4.38 -1.64
CA ILE A 10 -10.20 4.80 -1.99
C ILE A 10 -10.10 6.16 -2.69
N PRO A 11 -9.80 6.20 -4.00
CA PRO A 11 -9.53 7.45 -4.70
C PRO A 11 -10.82 8.21 -5.01
N LYS A 12 -10.86 9.50 -4.67
CA LYS A 12 -12.02 10.35 -4.91
C LYS A 12 -11.91 11.17 -6.19
N SER A 13 -10.78 11.84 -6.40
CA SER A 13 -10.60 12.73 -7.56
C SER A 13 -9.12 12.97 -7.88
N GLY A 14 -8.87 13.61 -9.03
CA GLY A 14 -7.52 13.99 -9.46
C GLY A 14 -6.64 12.79 -9.82
N ASP A 15 -5.37 12.88 -9.46
CA ASP A 15 -4.34 11.86 -9.70
C ASP A 15 -4.46 10.64 -8.79
N GLN A 16 -5.36 10.66 -7.79
CA GLN A 16 -5.53 9.58 -6.84
C GLN A 16 -5.87 8.25 -7.52
N LYS A 17 -6.68 8.26 -8.59
CA LYS A 17 -7.02 7.03 -9.33
C LYS A 17 -5.78 6.39 -9.95
N TYR A 18 -4.93 7.20 -10.56
CA TYR A 18 -3.66 6.75 -11.12
C TYR A 18 -2.73 6.23 -10.02
N ASN A 19 -2.50 7.00 -8.96
CA ASN A 19 -1.64 6.59 -7.86
C ASN A 19 -2.13 5.28 -7.20
N ALA A 20 -3.44 5.12 -7.02
CA ALA A 20 -4.05 3.91 -6.49
C ALA A 20 -3.82 2.69 -7.40
N SER A 21 -3.96 2.84 -8.72
CA SER A 21 -3.65 1.76 -9.68
C SER A 21 -2.16 1.35 -9.65
N ILE A 22 -1.25 2.30 -9.40
CA ILE A 22 0.17 2.01 -9.24
C ILE A 22 0.44 1.24 -7.94
N VAL A 23 -0.28 1.56 -6.85
CA VAL A 23 -0.19 0.83 -5.58
C VAL A 23 -0.67 -0.62 -5.76
N GLU A 24 -1.81 -0.82 -6.41
CA GLU A 24 -2.39 -2.14 -6.66
C GLU A 24 -1.52 -2.99 -7.60
N SER A 25 -1.08 -2.44 -8.73
CA SER A 25 -0.21 -3.15 -9.68
C SER A 25 1.13 -3.56 -9.09
N LYS A 26 1.66 -2.79 -8.12
CA LYS A 26 2.86 -3.15 -7.34
C LYS A 26 2.59 -4.21 -6.27
N GLY A 27 1.32 -4.54 -6.01
CA GLY A 27 0.91 -5.52 -5.01
C GLY A 27 1.13 -5.05 -3.57
N VAL A 28 1.22 -3.74 -3.35
CA VAL A 28 1.42 -3.14 -2.01
C VAL A 28 0.12 -2.57 -1.43
N GLY A 29 -1.01 -2.83 -2.09
CA GLY A 29 -2.32 -2.40 -1.63
C GLY A 29 -3.45 -2.88 -2.54
N ILE A 30 -4.67 -2.47 -2.20
CA ILE A 30 -5.92 -2.82 -2.89
C ILE A 30 -6.60 -1.52 -3.33
N TYR A 31 -7.08 -1.48 -4.57
CA TYR A 31 -7.93 -0.40 -5.07
C TYR A 31 -9.38 -0.68 -4.71
N VAL A 32 -10.07 0.29 -4.12
CA VAL A 32 -11.51 0.25 -3.86
C VAL A 32 -12.15 1.43 -4.58
N ASP A 33 -12.98 1.17 -5.58
CA ASP A 33 -13.58 2.22 -6.40
C ASP A 33 -14.61 3.03 -5.61
N TYR A 34 -14.34 4.32 -5.42
CA TYR A 34 -15.23 5.23 -4.71
C TYR A 34 -16.63 5.34 -5.34
N GLU A 35 -16.74 5.23 -6.67
CA GLU A 35 -18.02 5.39 -7.38
C GLU A 35 -18.86 4.11 -7.38
N GLN A 36 -18.23 2.93 -7.18
CA GLN A 36 -18.94 1.65 -7.03
C GLN A 36 -19.36 1.38 -5.57
N LEU A 37 -19.13 2.33 -4.65
CA LEU A 37 -19.46 2.25 -3.22
C LEU A 37 -20.96 2.34 -2.87
N LYS A 38 -21.87 1.79 -3.68
CA LYS A 38 -23.28 1.71 -3.23
C LYS A 38 -23.42 0.80 -2.00
N ASP A 39 -22.53 -0.18 -1.85
CA ASP A 39 -22.36 -1.03 -0.66
C ASP A 39 -20.93 -0.91 -0.11
N TYR A 40 -20.67 0.19 0.61
CA TYR A 40 -19.38 0.50 1.25
C TYR A 40 -18.87 -0.64 2.15
N THR A 41 -19.80 -1.34 2.79
CA THR A 41 -19.50 -2.38 3.78
C THR A 41 -18.84 -3.60 3.17
N GLU A 42 -19.28 -4.05 1.99
CA GLU A 42 -18.79 -5.30 1.38
C GLU A 42 -17.40 -5.12 0.78
N SER A 43 -17.23 -4.09 -0.04
CA SER A 43 -15.96 -3.83 -0.75
C SER A 43 -14.84 -3.44 0.22
N LEU A 44 -15.11 -2.55 1.17
CA LEU A 44 -14.13 -2.18 2.19
C LEU A 44 -13.86 -3.33 3.16
N GLY A 45 -14.91 -4.06 3.56
CA GLY A 45 -14.78 -5.25 4.40
C GLY A 45 -13.84 -6.27 3.76
N ALA A 46 -14.10 -6.67 2.52
CA ALA A 46 -13.25 -7.60 1.79
C ALA A 46 -11.79 -7.13 1.68
N ALA A 47 -11.57 -5.82 1.45
CA ALA A 47 -10.22 -5.25 1.41
C ALA A 47 -9.52 -5.31 2.78
N LEU A 48 -10.24 -5.06 3.87
CA LEU A 48 -9.72 -5.16 5.24
C LEU A 48 -9.34 -6.61 5.59
N TYR A 49 -10.22 -7.57 5.32
CA TYR A 49 -9.95 -9.00 5.53
C TYR A 49 -8.68 -9.45 4.79
N GLN A 50 -8.50 -8.99 3.55
CA GLN A 50 -7.32 -9.31 2.76
C GLN A 50 -6.02 -8.66 3.27
N ILE A 51 -6.05 -7.38 3.61
CA ILE A 51 -4.83 -6.67 4.02
C ILE A 51 -4.38 -7.07 5.42
N LEU A 52 -5.33 -7.20 6.34
CA LEU A 52 -5.07 -7.62 7.71
C LEU A 52 -4.90 -9.14 7.84
N ASN A 53 -5.19 -9.89 6.75
CA ASN A 53 -5.13 -11.35 6.66
C ASN A 53 -5.76 -12.01 7.89
N ILE A 54 -7.06 -11.72 8.02
CA ILE A 54 -7.91 -12.20 9.11
C ILE A 54 -8.29 -13.65 8.80
N ASP A 55 -8.12 -14.55 9.77
CA ASP A 55 -8.55 -15.96 9.65
C ASP A 55 -10.05 -16.15 9.95
N GLU A 56 -10.53 -17.39 9.88
CA GLU A 56 -11.94 -17.72 10.09
C GLU A 56 -12.38 -17.44 11.54
N GLU A 57 -11.46 -17.48 12.50
CA GLU A 57 -11.72 -17.13 13.91
C GLU A 57 -11.64 -15.62 14.20
N GLY A 58 -11.25 -14.80 13.22
CA GLY A 58 -11.15 -13.34 13.38
C GLY A 58 -9.81 -12.84 13.90
N ASN A 59 -8.77 -13.69 13.94
CA ASN A 59 -7.44 -13.25 14.36
C ASN A 59 -6.71 -12.55 13.21
N PHE A 60 -6.05 -11.45 13.55
CA PHE A 60 -5.25 -10.68 12.60
C PHE A 60 -3.84 -11.26 12.47
N ASN A 61 -3.35 -11.36 11.24
CA ASN A 61 -1.97 -11.71 10.95
C ASN A 61 -1.37 -10.73 9.94
N PHE A 62 -0.50 -9.84 10.40
CA PHE A 62 0.09 -8.82 9.53
C PHE A 62 1.07 -9.36 8.47
N ASN A 63 1.24 -10.68 8.33
CA ASN A 63 2.10 -11.33 7.34
C ASN A 63 1.41 -11.58 5.97
N SER A 64 0.47 -10.71 5.58
CA SER A 64 -0.23 -10.79 4.29
C SER A 64 0.75 -10.61 3.11
N LYS A 65 0.34 -11.05 1.91
CA LYS A 65 1.13 -10.82 0.69
C LYS A 65 1.42 -9.33 0.47
N TYR A 66 0.50 -8.45 0.87
CA TYR A 66 0.62 -7.00 0.72
C TYR A 66 1.65 -6.44 1.70
N SER A 67 1.64 -6.87 2.96
CA SER A 67 2.64 -6.48 3.96
C SER A 67 4.05 -6.87 3.53
N LYS A 68 4.25 -8.13 3.11
CA LYS A 68 5.55 -8.61 2.61
C LYS A 68 6.08 -7.77 1.44
N LYS A 69 5.19 -7.39 0.52
CA LYS A 69 5.54 -6.55 -0.64
C LYS A 69 5.86 -5.11 -0.20
N ALA A 70 5.10 -4.56 0.72
CA ALA A 70 5.31 -3.21 1.24
C ALA A 70 6.64 -3.11 2.03
N GLU A 71 6.96 -4.11 2.86
CA GLU A 71 8.25 -4.24 3.55
C GLU A 71 9.41 -4.31 2.56
N LYS A 72 9.34 -5.22 1.58
CA LYS A 72 10.37 -5.32 0.54
C LYS A 72 10.56 -4.00 -0.21
N MET A 73 9.47 -3.28 -0.46
CA MET A 73 9.55 -1.98 -1.11
C MET A 73 10.21 -0.93 -0.22
N ARG A 74 9.91 -0.89 1.08
CA ARG A 74 10.63 -0.06 2.04
C ARG A 74 12.12 -0.38 2.03
N ASP A 75 12.47 -1.65 2.12
CA ASP A 75 13.88 -2.07 2.22
C ASP A 75 14.66 -1.66 0.96
N ASN A 76 14.03 -1.74 -0.22
CA ASN A 76 14.60 -1.21 -1.46
C ASN A 76 14.80 0.31 -1.42
N ILE A 77 13.82 1.06 -0.90
CA ILE A 77 13.91 2.52 -0.76
C ILE A 77 15.04 2.90 0.21
N LEU A 78 15.12 2.23 1.36
CA LEU A 78 16.17 2.45 2.35
C LEU A 78 17.55 2.15 1.79
N ARG A 79 17.71 1.02 1.09
CA ARG A 79 18.97 0.66 0.43
C ARG A 79 19.40 1.72 -0.59
N ILE A 80 18.48 2.22 -1.42
CA ILE A 80 18.78 3.30 -2.37
C ILE A 80 19.21 4.57 -1.63
N TYR A 81 18.54 4.90 -0.52
CA TYR A 81 18.87 6.08 0.29
C TYR A 81 20.24 5.95 0.97
N GLU A 82 20.59 4.78 1.48
CA GLU A 82 21.89 4.50 2.10
C GLU A 82 23.05 4.65 1.12
N GLN A 83 22.85 4.22 -0.13
CA GLN A 83 23.84 4.31 -1.20
C GLN A 83 24.05 5.73 -1.76
N LYS A 84 23.20 6.70 -1.38
CA LYS A 84 23.33 8.10 -1.84
C LYS A 84 24.41 8.86 -1.10
N THR A 85 25.13 9.71 -1.83
CA THR A 85 26.13 10.62 -1.24
C THR A 85 25.44 11.67 -0.36
N MET A 86 26.19 12.30 0.55
CA MET A 86 25.68 13.43 1.35
C MET A 86 25.13 14.57 0.47
N LYS A 87 25.74 14.80 -0.70
CA LYS A 87 25.27 15.78 -1.69
C LYS A 87 23.91 15.38 -2.28
N ASP A 88 23.70 14.11 -2.60
CA ASP A 88 22.44 13.62 -3.15
C ASP A 88 21.31 13.66 -2.11
N LYS A 89 21.64 13.36 -0.85
CA LYS A 89 20.72 13.47 0.30
C LYS A 89 20.30 14.92 0.54
N PHE A 90 21.25 15.86 0.51
CA PHE A 90 20.99 17.28 0.71
C PHE A 90 20.14 17.90 -0.42
N LEU A 91 20.36 17.47 -1.66
CA LEU A 91 19.63 17.98 -2.83
C LEU A 91 18.22 17.37 -3.01
N GLY A 92 17.79 16.45 -2.13
CA GLY A 92 16.48 15.82 -2.23
C GLY A 92 16.27 15.05 -3.54
N LYS A 93 17.34 14.56 -4.15
CA LYS A 93 17.21 13.74 -5.37
C LYS A 93 16.66 12.39 -4.95
N PHE A 94 15.39 12.12 -5.24
CA PHE A 94 14.72 10.84 -4.96
C PHE A 94 14.97 9.84 -6.08
#